data_AF-A0A4R3LFJ3-F1
#
_entry.id   AF-A0A4R3LFJ3-F1
#
_cell.length_a   1.000
_cell.length_b   1.000
_cell.length_c   1.000
_cell.angle_alpha   90.00
_cell.angle_beta   90.00
_cell.angle_gamma   90.00
#
_symmetry.space_group_name_H-M   'P 1'
#
loop_
_entity.id
_entity.type
_entity.pdbx_description
1 polymer ?
#
loop_
_entity_poly.entity_id
_entity_poly.type
_entity_poly.pdbx_seq_one_letter_code
_entity_poly.pdbx_strand_id
1 'polypeptide(L)'
;MKLIERDAAMTRVLPAMKARLEKFAELDKAYLVNEYMHEEWTTFWFDELATELAPTKLVHLGTATAGDWYLTAMLPQPWKEELAQHRDPIVREVMQDVLINQSFRRDLWARGQAPVWPARQRELLQSQRFVLLSRPQAKEGDNPYKFATSVGEVSGKPEVYAPLYDALQSGPKTLAELIATPVQASENSPTPQPRTLADTLQAVGLMLHAGHVALAHPLSNDKPAKAINRAIAQAVLAGAPYRNLVAGAIPWVITAGEVDLMLLALAQSNPKAGADALGERLAASLVQLGRGLKGADGQPLTTREALTPRARELAQAFLAQTLPTWQRLGVL
;
A
#
# COMPACT_ATOMS: atom_id res chain seq x y z
N MET A 1 27.09 -0.18 15.23
CA MET A 1 27.48 -1.58 14.97
C MET A 1 28.34 -2.21 16.07
N LYS A 2 29.37 -1.53 16.63
CA LYS A 2 30.23 -2.10 17.70
C LYS A 2 29.48 -2.75 18.87
N LEU A 3 28.32 -2.23 19.29
CA LEU A 3 27.52 -2.84 20.36
C LEU A 3 26.86 -4.17 19.97
N ILE A 4 26.49 -4.31 18.70
CA ILE A 4 25.96 -5.58 18.14
C ILE A 4 27.10 -6.60 18.03
N GLU A 5 28.26 -6.18 17.53
CA GLU A 5 29.46 -7.03 17.41
C GLU A 5 29.98 -7.54 18.76
N ARG A 6 29.73 -6.79 19.84
CA ARG A 6 30.14 -7.12 21.20
C ARG A 6 29.08 -7.88 22.00
N ASP A 7 27.99 -8.28 21.36
CA ASP A 7 26.85 -8.98 21.98
C ASP A 7 26.35 -8.29 23.26
N ALA A 8 26.16 -6.97 23.19
CA ALA A 8 25.67 -6.21 24.33
C ALA A 8 24.31 -6.75 24.82
N ALA A 9 24.06 -6.70 26.13
CA ALA A 9 22.82 -7.23 26.72
C ALA A 9 21.55 -6.65 26.07
N MET A 10 21.57 -5.36 25.71
CA MET A 10 20.46 -4.70 25.02
C MET A 10 20.12 -5.34 23.66
N THR A 11 21.11 -5.82 22.90
CA THR A 11 20.88 -6.43 21.57
C THR A 11 20.33 -7.85 21.66
N ARG A 12 20.51 -8.50 22.82
CA ARG A 12 19.91 -9.80 23.12
C ARG A 12 18.47 -9.68 23.61
N VAL A 13 18.21 -8.72 24.49
CA VAL A 13 16.88 -8.53 25.10
C VAL A 13 15.90 -7.83 24.14
N LEU A 14 16.41 -7.02 23.20
CA LEU A 14 15.62 -6.29 22.21
C LEU A 14 15.99 -6.70 20.77
N PRO A 15 15.60 -7.90 20.31
CA PRO A 15 15.99 -8.42 18.99
C PRO A 15 15.46 -7.54 17.83
N ALA A 16 14.28 -6.96 17.97
CA ALA A 16 13.71 -6.05 16.97
C ALA A 16 14.56 -4.77 16.81
N MET A 17 15.12 -4.24 17.89
CA MET A 17 16.04 -3.10 17.85
C MET A 17 17.32 -3.48 17.11
N LYS A 18 17.90 -4.65 17.39
CA LYS A 18 19.09 -5.15 16.66
C LYS A 18 18.82 -5.21 15.16
N ALA A 19 17.71 -5.84 14.75
CA ALA A 19 17.33 -5.95 13.35
C ALA A 19 17.11 -4.56 12.68
N ARG A 20 16.57 -3.59 13.41
CA ARG A 20 16.41 -2.21 12.92
C ARG A 20 17.76 -1.51 12.75
N LEU A 21 18.68 -1.65 13.70
CA LEU A 21 20.03 -1.08 13.62
C LEU A 21 20.86 -1.66 12.47
N GLU A 22 20.71 -2.95 12.18
CA GLU A 22 21.38 -3.59 11.04
C GLU A 22 20.91 -2.98 9.70
N LYS A 23 19.63 -2.65 9.59
CA LYS A 23 19.05 -2.00 8.40
C LYS A 23 19.41 -0.52 8.24
N PHE A 24 19.87 0.17 9.29
CA PHE A 24 20.16 1.61 9.21
C PHE A 24 21.22 1.94 8.16
N ALA A 25 22.20 1.06 7.95
CA ALA A 25 23.25 1.26 6.94
C ALA A 25 22.71 1.23 5.50
N GLU A 26 21.53 0.65 5.28
CA GLU A 26 20.90 0.51 3.96
C GLU A 26 19.91 1.64 3.66
N LEU A 27 19.53 2.43 4.66
CA LEU A 27 18.55 3.50 4.51
C LEU A 27 19.16 4.72 3.80
N ASP A 28 18.31 5.43 3.07
CA ASP A 28 18.68 6.69 2.43
C ASP A 28 19.12 7.72 3.47
N LYS A 29 20.19 8.46 3.17
CA LYS A 29 20.74 9.45 4.10
C LYS A 29 19.77 10.57 4.41
N ALA A 30 19.00 11.05 3.43
CA ALA A 30 18.00 12.07 3.66
C ALA A 30 16.88 11.55 4.56
N TYR A 31 16.49 10.28 4.41
CA TYR A 31 15.57 9.63 5.35
C TYR A 31 16.14 9.58 6.78
N LEU A 32 17.41 9.17 6.94
CA LEU A 32 18.03 9.11 8.27
C LEU A 32 18.09 10.48 8.95
N VAL A 33 18.42 11.54 8.20
CA VAL A 33 18.43 12.92 8.71
C VAL A 33 17.02 13.34 9.11
N ASN A 34 16.03 13.12 8.23
CA ASN A 34 14.63 13.49 8.46
C ASN A 34 13.95 12.66 9.57
N GLU A 35 14.41 11.46 9.86
CA GLU A 35 13.77 10.62 10.88
C GLU A 35 14.45 10.76 12.25
N TYR A 36 15.78 10.86 12.29
CA TYR A 36 16.55 10.69 13.53
C TYR A 36 17.41 11.88 13.95
N MET A 37 17.55 12.93 13.13
CA MET A 37 18.42 14.08 13.44
C MET A 37 17.65 15.34 13.84
N HIS A 38 16.41 15.19 14.31
CA HIS A 38 15.63 16.28 14.87
C HIS A 38 15.96 16.48 16.35
N GLU A 39 16.21 17.73 16.75
CA GLU A 39 16.53 18.09 18.15
C GLU A 39 15.37 17.79 19.10
N GLU A 40 14.13 18.02 18.64
CA GLU A 40 12.91 17.90 19.44
C GLU A 40 12.08 16.68 19.03
N TRP A 41 12.71 15.51 18.97
CA TRP A 41 12.00 14.26 18.70
C TRP A 41 11.39 13.70 20.00
N THR A 42 10.05 13.58 20.05
CA THR A 42 9.31 13.02 21.20
C THR A 42 8.37 11.93 20.74
N THR A 43 8.33 10.82 21.49
CA THR A 43 7.32 9.77 21.36
C THR A 43 6.21 10.00 22.37
N PHE A 44 4.97 9.86 21.94
CA PHE A 44 3.80 9.95 22.80
C PHE A 44 3.18 8.58 22.99
N TRP A 45 2.81 8.28 24.22
CA TRP A 45 1.73 7.34 24.48
C TRP A 45 0.39 7.94 24.04
N PHE A 46 -0.60 7.09 23.82
CA PHE A 46 -1.90 7.54 23.34
C PHE A 46 -2.58 8.52 24.31
N ASP A 47 -2.49 8.26 25.61
CA ASP A 47 -3.06 9.09 26.66
C ASP A 47 -2.36 10.44 26.81
N GLU A 48 -1.04 10.49 26.61
CA GLU A 48 -0.27 11.74 26.56
C GLU A 48 -0.76 12.61 25.39
N LEU A 49 -0.88 12.04 24.19
CA LEU A 49 -1.42 12.76 23.04
C LEU A 49 -2.88 13.18 23.25
N ALA A 50 -3.71 12.31 23.83
CA ALA A 50 -5.09 12.62 24.15
C ALA A 50 -5.20 13.81 25.12
N THR A 51 -4.29 13.88 26.10
CA THR A 51 -4.19 14.96 27.08
C THR A 51 -3.81 16.28 26.41
N GLU A 52 -2.80 16.27 25.54
CA GLU A 52 -2.38 17.45 24.76
C GLU A 52 -3.49 17.97 23.83
N LEU A 53 -4.29 17.06 23.26
CA LEU A 53 -5.41 17.43 22.38
C LEU A 53 -6.68 17.84 23.13
N ALA A 54 -6.83 17.50 24.42
CA ALA A 54 -8.05 17.74 25.19
C ALA A 54 -8.53 19.22 25.18
N PRO A 55 -7.66 20.24 25.34
CA PRO A 55 -8.08 21.66 25.29
C PRO A 55 -8.69 22.04 23.94
N THR A 56 -8.32 21.34 22.87
CA THR A 56 -8.82 21.60 21.52
C THR A 56 -10.20 20.99 21.27
N LYS A 57 -10.79 20.24 22.21
CA LYS A 57 -12.08 19.53 22.05
C LYS A 57 -12.08 18.53 20.89
N LEU A 58 -10.91 18.03 20.51
CA LEU A 58 -10.78 16.92 19.59
C LEU A 58 -11.04 15.61 20.35
N VAL A 59 -11.83 14.74 19.75
CA VAL A 59 -12.08 13.39 20.26
C VAL A 59 -11.55 12.38 19.26
N HIS A 60 -10.99 11.29 19.78
CA HIS A 60 -10.52 10.18 18.97
C HIS A 60 -11.72 9.50 18.30
N LEU A 61 -11.63 9.29 16.99
CA LEU A 61 -12.62 8.57 16.20
C LEU A 61 -12.21 7.12 15.90
N GLY A 62 -10.91 6.83 15.98
CA GLY A 62 -10.33 5.54 15.62
C GLY A 62 -9.10 5.67 14.73
N THR A 63 -8.56 4.51 14.36
CA THR A 63 -7.37 4.40 13.53
C THR A 63 -7.64 4.72 12.05
N ALA A 64 -6.70 5.44 11.43
CA ALA A 64 -6.62 5.63 9.99
C ALA A 64 -5.89 4.47 9.28
N THR A 65 -5.38 3.48 10.03
CA THR A 65 -4.80 2.26 9.45
C THR A 65 -5.92 1.30 9.07
N ALA A 66 -6.16 1.16 7.76
CA ALA A 66 -7.25 0.32 7.24
C ALA A 66 -7.19 -1.14 7.70
N GLY A 67 -5.98 -1.70 7.84
CA GLY A 67 -5.77 -3.07 8.30
C GLY A 67 -6.21 -3.29 9.75
N ASP A 68 -6.35 -2.22 10.53
CA ASP A 68 -6.67 -2.27 11.96
C ASP A 68 -8.09 -1.79 12.26
N TRP A 69 -8.91 -1.48 11.24
CA TRP A 69 -10.31 -1.07 11.45
C TRP A 69 -11.15 -2.09 12.23
N TYR A 70 -10.77 -3.38 12.13
CA TYR A 70 -11.40 -4.49 12.84
C TYR A 70 -10.45 -5.16 13.82
N LEU A 71 -9.40 -4.45 14.26
CA LEU A 71 -8.32 -4.98 15.09
C LEU A 71 -8.85 -5.76 16.29
N THR A 72 -9.77 -5.17 17.06
CA THR A 72 -10.34 -5.81 18.25
C THR A 72 -10.99 -7.17 17.95
N ALA A 73 -11.62 -7.34 16.78
CA ALA A 73 -12.21 -8.60 16.36
C ALA A 73 -11.14 -9.65 15.96
N MET A 74 -9.97 -9.21 15.50
CA MET A 74 -8.85 -10.04 15.08
C MET A 74 -7.89 -10.40 16.22
N LEU A 75 -7.98 -9.74 17.37
CA LEU A 75 -7.15 -10.07 18.53
C LEU A 75 -7.38 -11.53 19.01
N PRO A 76 -6.32 -12.21 19.47
CA PRO A 76 -6.44 -13.46 20.23
C PRO A 76 -7.40 -13.31 21.42
N GLN A 77 -8.09 -14.40 21.76
CA GLN A 77 -9.11 -14.38 22.82
C GLN A 77 -8.59 -13.86 24.19
N PRO A 78 -7.40 -14.27 24.68
CA PRO A 78 -6.88 -13.72 25.94
C PRO A 78 -6.66 -12.20 25.91
N TRP A 79 -6.30 -11.64 24.75
CA TRP A 79 -6.08 -10.20 24.60
C TRP A 79 -7.40 -9.43 24.58
N LYS A 80 -8.45 -10.02 23.99
CA LYS A 80 -9.82 -9.46 24.04
C LYS A 80 -10.34 -9.39 25.48
N GLU A 81 -10.10 -10.46 26.24
CA GLU A 81 -10.49 -10.55 27.65
C GLU A 81 -9.77 -9.52 28.50
N GLU A 82 -8.46 -9.32 28.28
CA GLU A 82 -7.68 -8.27 28.93
C GLU A 82 -8.24 -6.87 28.60
N LEU A 83 -8.40 -6.56 27.32
CA LEU A 83 -8.98 -5.26 26.91
C LEU A 83 -10.37 -5.02 27.48
N ALA A 84 -11.19 -6.06 27.64
CA ALA A 84 -12.54 -5.94 28.21
C ALA A 84 -12.56 -5.47 29.67
N GLN A 85 -11.45 -5.61 30.41
CA GLN A 85 -11.35 -5.16 31.80
C GLN A 85 -11.29 -3.62 31.92
N HIS A 86 -10.82 -2.92 30.88
CA HIS A 86 -10.68 -1.47 30.87
C HIS A 86 -11.95 -0.80 30.33
N ARG A 87 -12.59 0.04 31.15
CA ARG A 87 -13.80 0.80 30.77
C ARG A 87 -13.48 2.15 30.11
N ASP A 88 -12.38 2.78 30.52
CA ASP A 88 -11.93 4.05 29.95
C ASP A 88 -11.40 3.82 28.52
N PRO A 89 -11.99 4.46 27.49
CA PRO A 89 -11.54 4.31 26.11
C PRO A 89 -10.08 4.72 25.89
N ILE A 90 -9.55 5.69 26.64
CA ILE A 90 -8.15 6.12 26.53
C ILE A 90 -7.23 5.01 27.05
N VAL A 91 -7.53 4.45 28.23
CA VAL A 91 -6.75 3.34 28.79
C VAL A 91 -6.85 2.10 27.90
N ARG A 92 -8.01 1.83 27.30
CA ARG A 92 -8.16 0.73 26.33
C ARG A 92 -7.22 0.87 25.13
N GLU A 93 -7.08 2.08 24.58
CA GLU A 93 -6.15 2.34 23.47
C GLU A 93 -4.69 2.17 23.88
N VAL A 94 -4.29 2.67 25.07
CA VAL A 94 -2.93 2.43 25.62
C VAL A 94 -2.67 0.93 25.77
N MET A 95 -3.62 0.18 26.34
CA MET A 95 -3.46 -1.27 26.52
C MET A 95 -3.45 -2.03 25.19
N GLN A 96 -4.21 -1.57 24.20
CA GLN A 96 -4.16 -2.13 22.86
C GLN A 96 -2.77 -1.93 22.24
N ASP A 97 -2.19 -0.73 22.38
CA ASP A 97 -0.84 -0.41 21.90
C ASP A 97 0.22 -1.31 22.56
N VAL A 98 0.08 -1.60 23.86
CA VAL A 98 0.95 -2.53 24.58
C VAL A 98 0.82 -3.96 24.03
N LEU A 99 -0.40 -4.45 23.83
CA LEU A 99 -0.66 -5.83 23.39
C LEU A 99 -0.10 -6.11 21.98
N ILE A 100 -0.17 -5.14 21.08
CA ILE A 100 0.31 -5.27 19.70
C ILE A 100 1.73 -4.71 19.50
N ASN A 101 2.35 -4.18 20.55
CA ASN A 101 3.64 -3.49 20.51
C ASN A 101 3.65 -2.37 19.44
N GLN A 102 2.65 -1.49 19.51
CA GLN A 102 2.43 -0.41 18.55
C GLN A 102 3.62 0.56 18.55
N SER A 103 4.28 0.69 17.40
CA SER A 103 5.43 1.59 17.24
C SER A 103 5.11 2.86 16.45
N PHE A 104 4.07 2.85 15.63
CA PHE A 104 3.65 4.00 14.83
C PHE A 104 2.15 3.97 14.60
N ARG A 105 1.41 4.96 15.08
CA ARG A 105 -0.06 5.01 14.92
C ARG A 105 -0.49 6.17 14.02
N ARG A 106 -1.64 5.98 13.38
CA ARG A 106 -2.30 6.98 12.54
C ARG A 106 -3.74 7.03 12.99
N ASP A 107 -4.22 8.18 13.44
CA ASP A 107 -5.55 8.32 14.00
C ASP A 107 -6.33 9.45 13.35
N LEU A 108 -7.66 9.30 13.40
CA LEU A 108 -8.60 10.35 13.05
C LEU A 108 -9.11 10.99 14.35
N TRP A 109 -8.97 12.30 14.43
CA TRP A 109 -9.49 13.12 15.52
C TRP A 109 -10.44 14.16 14.95
N ALA A 110 -11.60 14.36 15.58
CA ALA A 110 -12.58 15.33 15.12
C ALA A 110 -13.10 16.20 16.26
N ARG A 111 -13.45 17.44 15.93
CA ARG A 111 -14.07 18.38 16.86
C ARG A 111 -15.58 18.23 16.79
N GLY A 112 -16.18 17.89 17.92
CA GLY A 112 -17.61 17.62 17.99
C GLY A 112 -17.97 16.32 17.29
N GLN A 113 -18.80 15.51 17.94
CA GLN A 113 -19.34 14.30 17.32
C GLN A 113 -20.63 14.69 16.61
N ALA A 114 -20.59 14.75 15.28
CA ALA A 114 -21.80 14.79 14.46
C ALA A 114 -22.02 13.38 13.88
N PRO A 115 -22.65 12.47 14.62
CA PRO A 115 -22.80 11.09 14.16
C PRO A 115 -23.65 11.07 12.89
N VAL A 116 -23.23 10.26 11.93
CA VAL A 116 -24.06 9.94 10.76
C VAL A 116 -25.09 8.89 11.20
N TRP A 117 -26.37 9.17 11.00
CA TRP A 117 -27.45 8.22 11.32
C TRP A 117 -27.23 6.87 10.62
N PRO A 118 -27.55 5.73 11.27
CA PRO A 118 -27.19 4.40 10.76
C PRO A 118 -27.64 4.12 9.31
N ALA A 119 -28.84 4.58 8.93
CA ALA A 119 -29.34 4.41 7.57
C ALA A 119 -28.49 5.18 6.54
N ARG A 120 -28.16 6.44 6.84
CA ARG A 120 -27.32 7.28 5.99
C ARG A 120 -25.88 6.77 5.95
N GLN A 121 -25.36 6.27 7.06
CA GLN A 121 -24.02 5.67 7.12
C GLN A 121 -23.93 4.45 6.19
N ARG A 122 -24.92 3.55 6.24
CA ARG A 122 -24.99 2.39 5.34
C ARG A 122 -25.02 2.82 3.87
N GLU A 123 -25.86 3.78 3.53
CA GLU A 123 -25.95 4.32 2.16
C GLU A 123 -24.60 4.89 1.68
N LEU A 124 -23.95 5.72 2.50
CA LEU A 124 -22.65 6.31 2.19
C LEU A 124 -21.58 5.24 1.98
N LEU A 125 -21.51 4.24 2.85
CA LEU A 125 -20.57 3.12 2.74
C LEU A 125 -20.84 2.29 1.48
N GLN A 126 -22.10 1.93 1.24
CA GLN A 126 -22.52 1.14 0.07
C GLN A 126 -22.20 1.84 -1.26
N SER A 127 -22.21 3.18 -1.28
CA SER A 127 -21.87 3.99 -2.45
C SER A 127 -20.36 4.13 -2.73
N GLN A 128 -19.49 3.80 -1.76
CA GLN A 128 -18.04 3.89 -1.95
C GLN A 128 -17.59 2.91 -3.03
N ARG A 129 -16.72 3.37 -3.93
CA ARG A 129 -16.22 2.58 -5.05
C ARG A 129 -14.77 2.16 -4.79
N PHE A 130 -14.45 0.96 -5.23
CA PHE A 130 -13.13 0.36 -5.12
C PHE A 130 -12.64 -0.03 -6.51
N VAL A 131 -11.35 0.12 -6.76
CA VAL A 131 -10.68 -0.33 -7.99
C VAL A 131 -9.54 -1.27 -7.65
N LEU A 132 -9.33 -2.28 -8.49
CA LEU A 132 -8.19 -3.19 -8.36
C LEU A 132 -6.90 -2.51 -8.83
N LEU A 133 -5.89 -2.49 -7.96
CA LEU A 133 -4.52 -2.07 -8.29
C LEU A 133 -3.66 -3.27 -8.64
N SER A 134 -3.74 -4.32 -7.83
CA SER A 134 -2.97 -5.55 -8.02
C SER A 134 -3.73 -6.75 -7.46
N ARG A 135 -3.51 -7.92 -8.06
CA ARG A 135 -4.02 -9.20 -7.55
C ARG A 135 -2.84 -10.02 -7.04
N PRO A 136 -2.87 -10.52 -5.80
CA PRO A 136 -1.83 -11.41 -5.31
C PRO A 136 -1.87 -12.71 -6.14
N GLN A 137 -0.69 -13.16 -6.57
CA GLN A 137 -0.52 -14.38 -7.35
C GLN A 137 -0.30 -15.57 -6.42
N ALA A 138 -1.00 -16.68 -6.66
CA ALA A 138 -0.77 -17.91 -5.92
C ALA A 138 0.51 -18.59 -6.43
N LYS A 139 1.35 -19.06 -5.51
CA LYS A 139 2.26 -20.17 -5.82
C LYS A 139 1.45 -21.46 -5.77
N GLU A 140 1.82 -22.45 -6.55
CA GLU A 140 1.11 -23.73 -6.59
C GLU A 140 0.95 -24.31 -5.17
N GLY A 141 -0.30 -24.56 -4.75
CA GLY A 141 -0.64 -25.08 -3.43
C GLY A 141 -0.65 -24.07 -2.27
N ASP A 142 -0.38 -22.77 -2.49
CA ASP A 142 -0.39 -21.75 -1.43
C ASP A 142 -1.61 -20.81 -1.52
N ASN A 143 -2.09 -20.35 -0.38
CA ASN A 143 -3.14 -19.33 -0.30
C ASN A 143 -2.52 -17.94 -0.55
N PRO A 144 -2.88 -17.23 -1.64
CA PRO A 144 -2.30 -15.93 -1.96
C PRO A 144 -2.83 -14.78 -1.08
N TYR A 145 -3.90 -15.00 -0.32
CA TYR A 145 -4.59 -13.93 0.41
C TYR A 145 -4.04 -13.81 1.84
N LYS A 146 -2.83 -13.28 1.98
CA LYS A 146 -2.17 -13.02 3.26
C LYS A 146 -2.03 -11.52 3.49
N PHE A 147 -2.40 -11.05 4.68
CA PHE A 147 -2.42 -9.62 5.03
C PHE A 147 -1.61 -9.39 6.30
N ALA A 148 -0.55 -8.59 6.21
CA ALA A 148 0.26 -8.21 7.38
C ALA A 148 -0.45 -7.09 8.16
N THR A 149 -0.97 -7.39 9.35
CA THR A 149 -1.68 -6.45 10.24
C THR A 149 -0.87 -6.21 11.52
N SER A 150 -1.35 -5.32 12.40
CA SER A 150 -0.68 -5.05 13.68
C SER A 150 -0.70 -6.25 14.65
N VAL A 151 -1.58 -7.23 14.45
CA VAL A 151 -1.59 -8.51 15.21
C VAL A 151 -0.81 -9.64 14.53
N GLY A 152 -0.12 -9.34 13.43
CA GLY A 152 0.59 -10.32 12.61
C GLY A 152 -0.13 -10.63 11.30
N GLU A 153 0.22 -11.77 10.70
CA GLU A 153 -0.34 -12.19 9.41
C GLU A 153 -1.75 -12.78 9.57
N VAL A 154 -2.71 -12.20 8.85
CA VAL A 154 -4.08 -12.72 8.72
C VAL A 154 -4.20 -13.41 7.37
N SER A 155 -4.52 -14.71 7.39
CA SER A 155 -4.83 -15.50 6.20
C SER A 155 -6.32 -15.41 5.84
N GLY A 156 -6.62 -14.80 4.70
CA GLY A 156 -7.96 -14.70 4.14
C GLY A 156 -8.42 -15.99 3.46
N LYS A 157 -9.70 -16.33 3.59
CA LYS A 157 -10.28 -17.53 2.97
C LYS A 157 -10.42 -17.35 1.45
N PRO A 158 -9.85 -18.23 0.60
CA PRO A 158 -9.93 -18.10 -0.86
C PRO A 158 -11.36 -17.95 -1.40
N GLU A 159 -12.31 -18.70 -0.86
CA GLU A 159 -13.72 -18.66 -1.23
C GLU A 159 -14.41 -17.32 -0.95
N VAL A 160 -13.85 -16.53 -0.02
CA VAL A 160 -14.32 -15.17 0.30
C VAL A 160 -13.60 -14.14 -0.56
N TYR A 161 -12.28 -14.24 -0.70
CA TYR A 161 -11.47 -13.20 -1.35
C TYR A 161 -11.45 -13.32 -2.87
N ALA A 162 -11.31 -14.52 -3.44
CA ALA A 162 -11.19 -14.71 -4.88
C ALA A 162 -12.34 -14.06 -5.67
N PRO A 163 -13.62 -14.21 -5.28
CA PRO A 163 -14.72 -13.55 -5.99
C PRO A 163 -14.66 -12.02 -5.95
N LEU A 164 -14.14 -11.43 -4.86
CA LEU A 164 -13.98 -9.97 -4.76
C LEU A 164 -12.91 -9.47 -5.73
N TYR A 165 -11.79 -10.19 -5.84
CA TYR A 165 -10.76 -9.89 -6.84
C TYR A 165 -11.29 -10.04 -8.26
N ASP A 166 -12.01 -11.13 -8.55
CA ASP A 166 -12.62 -11.38 -9.87
C ASP A 166 -13.59 -10.25 -10.26
N ALA A 167 -14.47 -9.84 -9.34
CA ALA A 167 -15.44 -8.78 -9.58
C ALA A 167 -14.77 -7.45 -9.99
N LEU A 168 -13.65 -7.11 -9.35
CA LEU A 168 -12.91 -5.87 -9.58
C LEU A 168 -12.01 -5.90 -10.83
N GLN A 169 -11.77 -7.07 -11.44
CA GLN A 169 -11.01 -7.15 -12.70
C GLN A 169 -11.72 -6.42 -13.85
N SER A 170 -13.06 -6.41 -13.82
CA SER A 170 -13.89 -5.74 -14.83
C SER A 170 -13.92 -4.21 -14.71
N GLY A 171 -13.32 -3.64 -13.65
CA GLY A 171 -13.31 -2.21 -13.36
C GLY A 171 -13.82 -1.88 -11.96
N PRO A 172 -13.98 -0.58 -11.65
CA PRO A 172 -14.40 -0.14 -10.33
C PRO A 172 -15.78 -0.66 -9.93
N LYS A 173 -15.94 -1.11 -8.67
CA LYS A 173 -17.21 -1.59 -8.11
C LYS A 173 -17.55 -0.84 -6.82
N THR A 174 -18.83 -0.54 -6.63
CA THR A 174 -19.35 -0.05 -5.36
C THR A 174 -19.30 -1.15 -4.30
N LEU A 175 -19.27 -0.77 -3.03
CA LEU A 175 -19.37 -1.73 -1.93
C LEU A 175 -20.68 -2.53 -1.99
N ALA A 176 -21.77 -1.93 -2.44
CA ALA A 176 -23.04 -2.64 -2.69
C ALA A 176 -22.90 -3.76 -3.74
N GLU A 177 -22.20 -3.52 -4.85
CA GLU A 177 -21.92 -4.53 -5.87
C GLU A 177 -21.00 -5.64 -5.34
N LEU A 178 -20.03 -5.29 -4.49
CA LEU A 178 -19.14 -6.27 -3.85
C LEU A 178 -19.89 -7.16 -2.84
N ILE A 179 -20.83 -6.60 -2.08
CA ILE A 179 -21.72 -7.38 -1.21
C ILE A 179 -22.54 -8.39 -2.02
N ALA A 180 -23.04 -7.97 -3.19
CA ALA A 180 -23.83 -8.81 -4.09
C ALA A 180 -23.01 -9.87 -4.85
N THR A 181 -21.67 -9.85 -4.75
CA THR A 181 -20.83 -10.86 -5.38
C THR A 181 -21.09 -12.21 -4.71
N PRO A 182 -21.19 -13.33 -5.45
CA PRO A 182 -21.37 -14.65 -4.86
C PRO A 182 -20.18 -15.05 -3.96
N VAL A 183 -20.45 -15.80 -2.89
CA VAL A 183 -19.43 -16.53 -2.13
C VAL A 183 -19.34 -17.93 -2.74
N GLN A 184 -18.13 -18.41 -3.01
CA GLN A 184 -17.95 -19.74 -3.58
C GLN A 184 -18.15 -20.80 -2.49
N ALA A 185 -18.78 -21.92 -2.84
CA ALA A 185 -18.82 -23.08 -1.96
C ALA A 185 -17.40 -23.62 -1.78
N SER A 186 -17.07 -24.05 -0.57
CA SER A 186 -15.82 -24.75 -0.25
C SER A 186 -16.12 -25.99 0.57
N GLU A 187 -15.14 -26.89 0.74
CA GLU A 187 -15.30 -28.08 1.60
C GLU A 187 -15.72 -27.70 3.03
N ASN A 188 -15.24 -26.55 3.51
CA ASN A 188 -15.54 -26.03 4.84
C ASN A 188 -16.82 -25.17 4.89
N SER A 189 -17.41 -24.84 3.74
CA SER A 189 -18.65 -24.06 3.62
C SER A 189 -19.44 -24.45 2.36
N PRO A 190 -20.11 -25.63 2.36
CA PRO A 190 -20.82 -26.14 1.20
C PRO A 190 -22.10 -25.35 0.87
N THR A 191 -22.67 -24.66 1.85
CA THR A 191 -23.84 -23.76 1.72
C THR A 191 -23.42 -22.32 2.02
N PRO A 192 -22.77 -21.63 1.06
CA PRO A 192 -22.26 -20.29 1.30
C PRO A 192 -23.38 -19.31 1.63
N GLN A 193 -23.23 -18.58 2.74
CA GLN A 193 -24.15 -17.51 3.10
C GLN A 193 -23.85 -16.23 2.31
N PRO A 194 -24.86 -15.37 2.06
CA PRO A 194 -24.65 -14.05 1.49
C PRO A 194 -23.69 -13.22 2.36
N ARG A 195 -22.80 -12.43 1.73
CA ARG A 195 -21.93 -11.51 2.47
C ARG A 195 -22.75 -10.44 3.18
N THR A 196 -22.35 -10.07 4.38
CA THR A 196 -22.89 -8.88 5.06
C THR A 196 -22.06 -7.63 4.72
N LEU A 197 -22.59 -6.46 5.08
CA LEU A 197 -21.84 -5.20 5.01
C LEU A 197 -20.56 -5.26 5.85
N ALA A 198 -20.62 -5.84 7.06
CA ALA A 198 -19.47 -5.92 7.96
C ALA A 198 -18.38 -6.83 7.39
N ASP A 199 -18.73 -8.02 6.90
CA ASP A 199 -17.77 -8.96 6.31
C ASP A 199 -17.09 -8.36 5.07
N THR A 200 -17.87 -7.67 4.24
CA THR A 200 -17.35 -7.05 3.02
C THR A 200 -16.41 -5.90 3.39
N LEU A 201 -16.79 -5.02 4.32
CA LEU A 201 -15.93 -3.93 4.81
C LEU A 201 -14.61 -4.43 5.40
N GLN A 202 -14.64 -5.51 6.18
CA GLN A 202 -13.42 -6.12 6.72
C GLN A 202 -12.53 -6.63 5.58
N ALA A 203 -13.09 -7.35 4.60
CA ALA A 203 -12.33 -7.89 3.48
C ALA A 203 -11.72 -6.79 2.60
N VAL A 204 -12.50 -5.79 2.16
CA VAL A 204 -11.93 -4.66 1.39
C VAL A 204 -11.00 -3.78 2.22
N GLY A 205 -11.20 -3.66 3.53
CA GLY A 205 -10.26 -2.98 4.43
C GLY A 205 -8.88 -3.62 4.44
N LEU A 206 -8.82 -4.95 4.52
CA LEU A 206 -7.57 -5.71 4.43
C LEU A 206 -6.94 -5.63 3.03
N MET A 207 -7.75 -5.69 1.96
CA MET A 207 -7.27 -5.49 0.59
C MET A 207 -6.71 -4.07 0.37
N LEU A 208 -7.35 -3.05 0.95
CA LEU A 208 -6.91 -1.65 0.89
C LEU A 208 -5.60 -1.48 1.65
N HIS A 209 -5.49 -2.09 2.83
CA HIS A 209 -4.28 -2.09 3.65
C HIS A 209 -3.08 -2.73 2.93
N ALA A 210 -3.30 -3.85 2.25
CA ALA A 210 -2.27 -4.50 1.44
C ALA A 210 -1.97 -3.79 0.12
N GLY A 211 -2.72 -2.74 -0.24
CA GLY A 211 -2.56 -2.01 -1.49
C GLY A 211 -2.95 -2.79 -2.74
N HIS A 212 -3.82 -3.78 -2.57
CA HIS A 212 -4.39 -4.53 -3.68
C HIS A 212 -5.56 -3.78 -4.31
N VAL A 213 -6.27 -2.97 -3.53
CA VAL A 213 -7.36 -2.10 -3.99
C VAL A 213 -7.16 -0.68 -3.50
N ALA A 214 -7.80 0.28 -4.17
CA ALA A 214 -7.92 1.65 -3.70
C ALA A 214 -9.37 2.12 -3.77
N LEU A 215 -9.70 3.14 -2.97
CA LEU A 215 -10.92 3.92 -3.20
C LEU A 215 -10.84 4.60 -4.55
N ALA A 216 -11.94 4.57 -5.29
CA ALA A 216 -12.06 5.17 -6.60
C ALA A 216 -13.11 6.29 -6.57
N HIS A 217 -12.77 7.42 -7.16
CA HIS A 217 -13.67 8.56 -7.31
C HIS A 217 -13.75 8.97 -8.77
N PRO A 218 -14.95 9.37 -9.26
CA PRO A 218 -15.06 9.93 -10.58
C PRO A 218 -14.23 11.23 -10.64
N LEU A 219 -13.35 11.32 -11.63
CA LEU A 219 -12.60 12.54 -11.90
C LEU A 219 -13.42 13.50 -12.74
N SER A 220 -13.57 14.73 -12.27
CA SER A 220 -14.08 15.84 -13.10
C SER A 220 -12.99 16.40 -14.04
N ASN A 221 -11.71 16.31 -13.66
CA ASN A 221 -10.57 16.77 -14.45
C ASN A 221 -9.29 15.99 -14.11
N ASP A 222 -8.76 15.26 -15.09
CA ASP A 222 -7.53 14.48 -14.97
C ASP A 222 -6.28 15.20 -15.50
N LYS A 223 -6.43 16.36 -16.14
CA LYS A 223 -5.34 17.10 -16.80
C LYS A 223 -4.17 17.43 -15.86
N PRO A 224 -4.37 17.88 -14.61
CA PRO A 224 -3.25 18.20 -13.71
C PRO A 224 -2.40 16.97 -13.39
N ALA A 225 -3.04 15.83 -13.10
CA ALA A 225 -2.34 14.57 -12.82
C ALA A 225 -1.52 14.12 -14.04
N LYS A 226 -2.10 14.17 -15.24
CA LYS A 226 -1.40 13.83 -16.48
C LYS A 226 -0.22 14.76 -16.78
N ALA A 227 -0.38 16.06 -16.52
CA ALA A 227 0.66 17.05 -16.73
C ALA A 227 1.86 16.82 -15.80
N ILE A 228 1.61 16.62 -14.49
CA ILE A 228 2.70 16.36 -13.55
C ILE A 228 3.36 15.00 -13.81
N ASN A 229 2.60 13.96 -14.16
CA ASN A 229 3.16 12.64 -14.48
C ASN A 229 4.06 12.68 -15.72
N ARG A 230 3.67 13.44 -16.75
CA ARG A 230 4.52 13.69 -17.93
C ARG A 230 5.83 14.39 -17.54
N ALA A 231 5.74 15.43 -16.72
CA ALA A 231 6.93 16.17 -16.26
C ALA A 231 7.86 15.26 -15.44
N ILE A 232 7.31 14.44 -14.55
CA ILE A 232 8.05 13.44 -13.77
C ILE A 232 8.75 12.44 -14.69
N ALA A 233 8.02 11.85 -15.64
CA ALA A 233 8.58 10.88 -16.58
C ALA A 233 9.72 11.49 -17.42
N GLN A 234 9.53 12.71 -17.92
CA GLN A 234 10.57 13.44 -18.67
C GLN A 234 11.79 13.75 -17.81
N ALA A 235 11.59 14.18 -16.56
CA ALA A 235 12.69 14.43 -15.63
C ALA A 235 13.47 13.14 -15.32
N VAL A 236 12.79 12.01 -15.14
CA VAL A 236 13.43 10.71 -14.93
C VAL A 236 14.21 10.25 -16.16
N LEU A 237 13.68 10.47 -17.37
CA LEU A 237 14.42 10.23 -18.61
C LEU A 237 15.68 11.10 -18.72
N ALA A 238 15.69 12.27 -18.07
CA ALA A 238 16.85 13.15 -17.95
C ALA A 238 17.73 12.84 -16.72
N GLY A 239 17.42 11.82 -15.93
CA GLY A 239 18.22 11.35 -14.80
C GLY A 239 17.72 11.73 -13.40
N ALA A 240 16.58 12.40 -13.26
CA ALA A 240 16.00 12.72 -11.95
C ALA A 240 15.60 11.42 -11.19
N PRO A 241 15.67 11.41 -9.84
CA PRO A 241 15.46 10.20 -9.04
C PRO A 241 13.99 9.97 -8.65
N TYR A 242 13.02 10.53 -9.38
CA TYR A 242 11.60 10.39 -9.03
C TYR A 242 11.08 8.98 -9.27
N ARG A 243 10.15 8.53 -8.42
CA ARG A 243 9.61 7.16 -8.42
C ARG A 243 8.10 7.07 -8.23
N ASN A 244 7.40 8.20 -8.24
CA ASN A 244 5.98 8.25 -7.91
C ASN A 244 5.19 8.96 -9.01
N LEU A 245 4.02 8.42 -9.32
CA LEU A 245 3.03 9.02 -10.21
C LEU A 245 1.76 9.33 -9.44
N VAL A 246 1.05 10.36 -9.87
CA VAL A 246 -0.26 10.75 -9.33
C VAL A 246 -1.35 10.04 -10.12
N ALA A 247 -2.20 9.27 -9.46
CA ALA A 247 -3.40 8.71 -10.08
C ALA A 247 -4.61 9.50 -9.56
N GLY A 248 -5.10 10.48 -10.34
CA GLY A 248 -6.11 11.42 -9.84
C GLY A 248 -7.42 10.76 -9.38
N ALA A 249 -7.74 9.58 -9.91
CA ALA A 249 -8.99 8.87 -9.64
C ALA A 249 -8.97 8.11 -8.30
N ILE A 250 -7.81 8.04 -7.64
CA ILE A 250 -7.62 7.34 -6.38
C ILE A 250 -6.86 8.24 -5.40
N PRO A 251 -7.06 8.12 -4.08
CA PRO A 251 -6.36 8.96 -3.09
C PRO A 251 -4.90 8.49 -2.86
N TRP A 252 -4.28 7.83 -3.83
CA TRP A 252 -3.00 7.13 -3.72
C TRP A 252 -2.01 7.58 -4.80
N VAL A 253 -0.73 7.52 -4.48
CA VAL A 253 0.37 7.61 -5.46
C VAL A 253 0.73 6.21 -5.94
N ILE A 254 1.13 6.11 -7.20
CA ILE A 254 1.65 4.87 -7.78
C ILE A 254 3.16 4.92 -7.74
N THR A 255 3.77 4.02 -6.98
CA THR A 255 5.22 3.79 -7.04
C THR A 255 5.56 3.09 -8.35
N ALA A 256 6.47 3.68 -9.11
CA ALA A 256 6.88 3.21 -10.42
C ALA A 256 8.40 2.99 -10.46
N GLY A 257 8.81 1.93 -11.17
CA GLY A 257 10.21 1.70 -11.48
C GLY A 257 10.77 2.78 -12.39
N GLU A 258 12.05 3.07 -12.26
CA GLU A 258 12.75 4.05 -13.09
C GLU A 258 12.61 3.73 -14.59
N VAL A 259 12.79 2.46 -14.96
CA VAL A 259 12.68 2.01 -16.35
C VAL A 259 11.27 2.23 -16.90
N ASP A 260 10.22 1.95 -16.13
CA ASP A 260 8.83 2.18 -16.56
C ASP A 260 8.55 3.68 -16.77
N LEU A 261 9.12 4.56 -15.93
CA LEU A 261 9.00 6.00 -16.09
C LEU A 261 9.75 6.52 -17.33
N MET A 262 10.95 5.98 -17.60
CA MET A 262 11.68 6.28 -18.83
C MET A 262 10.91 5.81 -20.07
N LEU A 263 10.39 4.58 -20.05
CA LEU A 263 9.57 4.02 -21.13
C LEU A 263 8.29 4.82 -21.34
N LEU A 264 7.67 5.32 -20.27
CA LEU A 264 6.52 6.21 -20.36
C LEU A 264 6.86 7.50 -21.13
N ALA A 265 7.94 8.18 -20.77
CA ALA A 265 8.38 9.40 -21.46
C ALA A 265 8.70 9.13 -22.95
N LEU A 266 9.37 8.01 -23.22
CA LEU A 266 9.70 7.59 -24.59
C LEU A 266 8.45 7.27 -25.41
N ALA A 267 7.47 6.54 -24.84
CA ALA A 267 6.21 6.21 -25.50
C ALA A 267 5.36 7.46 -25.77
N GLN A 268 5.30 8.40 -24.83
CA GLN A 268 4.60 9.68 -25.02
C GLN A 268 5.24 10.53 -26.13
N SER A 269 6.57 10.51 -26.24
CA SER A 269 7.31 11.23 -27.28
C SER A 269 7.30 10.49 -28.63
N ASN A 270 6.97 9.20 -28.64
CA ASN A 270 6.95 8.35 -29.84
C ASN A 270 5.70 7.44 -29.87
N PRO A 271 4.48 8.00 -30.05
CA PRO A 271 3.23 7.25 -29.85
C PRO A 271 3.02 6.04 -30.77
N LYS A 272 3.76 5.96 -31.89
CA LYS A 272 3.68 4.86 -32.86
C LYS A 272 4.82 3.84 -32.71
N ALA A 273 5.73 4.04 -31.77
CA ALA A 273 6.87 3.15 -31.58
C ALA A 273 6.44 1.84 -30.91
N GLY A 274 6.80 0.72 -31.51
CA GLY A 274 6.69 -0.60 -30.89
C GLY A 274 7.80 -0.86 -29.86
N ALA A 275 7.75 -2.04 -29.24
CA ALA A 275 8.70 -2.46 -28.20
C ALA A 275 10.17 -2.37 -28.65
N ASP A 276 10.47 -2.73 -29.91
CA ASP A 276 11.84 -2.70 -30.43
C ASP A 276 12.43 -1.29 -30.45
N ALA A 277 11.69 -0.33 -31.01
CA ALA A 277 12.11 1.06 -31.11
C ALA A 277 12.19 1.74 -29.73
N LEU A 278 11.28 1.41 -28.81
CA LEU A 278 11.35 1.91 -27.43
C LEU A 278 12.53 1.30 -26.67
N GLY A 279 12.80 0.01 -26.83
CA GLY A 279 13.93 -0.67 -26.22
C GLY A 279 15.29 -0.11 -26.66
N GLU A 280 15.45 0.17 -27.95
CA GLU A 280 16.67 0.82 -28.47
C GLU A 280 16.89 2.22 -27.88
N ARG A 281 15.83 3.01 -27.76
CA ARG A 281 15.89 4.35 -27.17
C ARG A 281 16.15 4.31 -25.67
N LEU A 282 15.55 3.35 -24.97
CA LEU A 282 15.81 3.11 -23.56
C LEU A 282 17.27 2.75 -23.33
N ALA A 283 17.81 1.78 -24.09
CA ALA A 283 19.21 1.40 -24.00
C ALA A 283 20.16 2.58 -24.27
N ALA A 284 19.88 3.39 -25.29
CA ALA A 284 20.66 4.60 -25.56
C ALA A 284 20.59 5.62 -24.40
N SER A 285 19.41 5.83 -23.82
CA SER A 285 19.21 6.76 -22.70
C SER A 285 19.95 6.29 -21.44
N LEU A 286 19.90 4.98 -21.13
CA LEU A 286 20.60 4.40 -19.99
C LEU A 286 22.12 4.55 -20.12
N VAL A 287 22.69 4.27 -21.31
CA VAL A 287 24.11 4.48 -21.57
C VAL A 287 24.51 5.96 -21.39
N GLN A 288 23.70 6.88 -21.91
CA GLN A 288 23.95 8.32 -21.76
C GLN A 288 23.96 8.78 -20.30
N LEU A 289 23.10 8.19 -19.47
CA LEU A 289 23.03 8.46 -18.03
C LEU A 289 24.08 7.70 -17.21
N GLY A 290 24.89 6.84 -17.84
CA GLY A 290 25.83 5.95 -17.14
C GLY A 290 25.12 4.90 -16.28
N ARG A 291 23.88 4.52 -16.63
CA ARG A 291 23.05 3.56 -15.90
C ARG A 291 23.02 2.22 -16.63
N GLY A 292 22.83 1.15 -15.86
CA GLY A 292 22.77 -0.22 -16.37
C GLY A 292 21.48 -0.94 -15.98
N LEU A 293 21.25 -2.10 -16.59
CA LEU A 293 20.19 -3.04 -16.22
C LEU A 293 20.80 -4.30 -15.63
N LYS A 294 20.05 -5.03 -14.82
CA LYS A 294 20.46 -6.38 -14.40
C LYS A 294 20.14 -7.38 -15.51
N GLY A 295 21.14 -8.17 -15.90
CA GLY A 295 21.00 -9.33 -16.77
C GLY A 295 20.30 -10.49 -16.07
N ALA A 296 19.97 -11.53 -16.85
CA ALA A 296 19.33 -12.74 -16.32
C ALA A 296 20.24 -13.53 -15.34
N ASP A 297 21.56 -13.38 -15.49
CA ASP A 297 22.60 -13.89 -14.62
C ASP A 297 22.87 -12.99 -13.38
N GLY A 298 22.11 -11.89 -13.25
CA GLY A 298 22.27 -10.90 -12.18
C GLY A 298 23.41 -9.91 -12.41
N GLN A 299 24.19 -10.04 -13.49
CA GLN A 299 25.31 -9.15 -13.79
C GLN A 299 24.84 -7.82 -14.38
N PRO A 300 25.57 -6.71 -14.14
CA PRO A 300 25.21 -5.42 -14.71
C PRO A 300 25.51 -5.37 -16.21
N LEU A 301 24.48 -5.04 -17.00
CA LEU A 301 24.58 -4.71 -18.41
C LEU A 301 24.77 -3.20 -18.54
N THR A 302 25.88 -2.77 -19.14
CA THR A 302 26.25 -1.34 -19.20
C THR A 302 26.57 -0.84 -20.62
N THR A 303 26.80 -1.74 -21.57
CA THR A 303 27.01 -1.38 -22.98
C THR A 303 25.68 -1.38 -23.74
N ARG A 304 25.60 -0.60 -24.81
CA ARG A 304 24.37 -0.49 -25.60
C ARG A 304 23.96 -1.84 -26.19
N GLU A 305 24.93 -2.60 -26.71
CA GLU A 305 24.74 -3.91 -27.32
C GLU A 305 24.19 -4.91 -26.29
N ALA A 306 24.71 -4.89 -25.07
CA ALA A 306 24.26 -5.77 -24.00
C ALA A 306 22.88 -5.35 -23.43
N LEU A 307 22.62 -4.05 -23.34
CA LEU A 307 21.36 -3.50 -22.83
C LEU A 307 20.18 -3.71 -23.76
N THR A 308 20.39 -3.62 -25.08
CA THR A 308 19.30 -3.56 -26.06
C THR A 308 18.33 -4.75 -25.99
N PRO A 309 18.77 -6.02 -25.94
CA PRO A 309 17.84 -7.15 -25.82
C PRO A 309 16.96 -7.07 -24.57
N ARG A 310 17.57 -6.77 -23.41
CA ARG A 310 16.85 -6.64 -22.14
C ARG A 310 15.90 -5.44 -22.13
N ALA A 311 16.32 -4.32 -22.71
CA ALA A 311 15.50 -3.11 -22.83
C ALA A 311 14.26 -3.34 -23.72
N ARG A 312 14.37 -4.15 -24.78
CA ARG A 312 13.24 -4.54 -25.63
C ARG A 312 12.23 -5.43 -24.89
N GLU A 313 12.71 -6.40 -24.11
CA GLU A 313 11.85 -7.24 -23.27
C GLU A 313 11.07 -6.39 -22.24
N LEU A 314 11.75 -5.46 -21.57
CA LEU A 314 11.11 -4.54 -20.63
C LEU A 314 10.11 -3.61 -21.32
N ALA A 315 10.44 -3.11 -22.52
CA ALA A 315 9.51 -2.31 -23.32
C ALA A 315 8.26 -3.10 -23.73
N GLN A 316 8.41 -4.37 -24.10
CA GLN A 316 7.29 -5.25 -24.41
C GLN A 316 6.39 -5.47 -23.19
N ALA A 317 6.98 -5.79 -22.03
CA ALA A 317 6.24 -5.96 -20.79
C ALA A 317 5.51 -4.67 -20.38
N PHE A 318 6.18 -3.53 -20.50
CA PHE A 318 5.59 -2.21 -20.21
C PHE A 318 4.38 -1.93 -21.09
N LEU A 319 4.49 -2.09 -22.41
CA LEU A 319 3.39 -1.86 -23.35
C LEU A 319 2.23 -2.82 -23.14
N ALA A 320 2.50 -4.09 -22.82
CA ALA A 320 1.48 -5.12 -22.66
C ALA A 320 0.75 -5.05 -21.31
N GLN A 321 1.40 -4.60 -20.25
CA GLN A 321 0.90 -4.73 -18.87
C GLN A 321 0.85 -3.41 -18.11
N THR A 322 2.00 -2.73 -17.98
CA THR A 322 2.13 -1.52 -17.15
C THR A 322 1.34 -0.35 -17.71
N LEU A 323 1.54 -0.05 -19.00
CA LEU A 323 0.92 1.09 -19.67
C LEU A 323 -0.63 1.01 -19.67
N PRO A 324 -1.27 -0.12 -20.05
CA PRO A 324 -2.72 -0.26 -19.96
C PRO A 324 -3.26 -0.12 -18.52
N THR A 325 -2.49 -0.59 -17.54
CA THR A 325 -2.86 -0.45 -16.12
C THR A 325 -2.84 1.01 -15.69
N TRP A 326 -1.79 1.76 -16.02
CA TRP A 326 -1.69 3.19 -15.72
C TRP A 326 -2.76 4.02 -16.42
N GLN A 327 -3.11 3.69 -17.67
CA GLN A 327 -4.25 4.30 -18.38
C GLN A 327 -5.57 4.06 -17.64
N ARG A 328 -5.83 2.81 -17.20
CA ARG A 328 -7.03 2.47 -16.44
C ARG A 328 -7.13 3.21 -15.12
N LEU A 329 -5.99 3.47 -14.47
CA LEU A 329 -5.91 4.19 -13.20
C LEU A 329 -5.91 5.72 -13.37
N GLY A 330 -6.00 6.24 -14.60
CA GLY A 330 -6.05 7.68 -14.87
C GLY A 330 -4.72 8.40 -14.63
N VAL A 331 -3.60 7.68 -14.67
CA VAL A 331 -2.25 8.26 -14.62
C VAL A 331 -1.94 9.01 -15.92
N LEU A 332 -2.53 8.56 -17.05
CA LEU A 332 -2.19 8.98 -18.42
C LEU A 332 -3.38 9.48 -19.23
#